data_AF-A0A7C6UJU2-F1
#
_entry.id   AF-A0A7C6UJU2-F1
#
_cell.length_a   1.000
_cell.length_b   1.000
_cell.length_c   1.000
_cell.angle_alpha   90.00
_cell.angle_beta   90.00
_cell.angle_gamma   90.00
#
_symmetry.space_group_name_H-M   'P 1'
#
loop_
_entity.id
_entity.type
_entity.pdbx_description
1 polymer ?
#
loop_
_entity_poly.entity_id
_entity_poly.type
_entity_poly.pdbx_seq_one_letter_code
_entity_poly.pdbx_strand_id
1 'polypeptide(L)'
;GVLTVNLCDKVKKVVAVEKDKNLIPIVADLTKDLKNICLLQEDVLKLNMEKLKREYFSGNFKVVANLPYYITSPMIMKIIRNRHMIENAVLMVQKEVAQRIVAPPGKKDYGILSIAVQLFADTHIVCDVDRTSFLPPPRVDSSVVKISLEKNPDKLPEDEELFFKVVEAAFSQRRKTIRNSLKNCLRLPKVTEDVLDKALYQTDIDPMRRGETLSIEEYILLAQNIKHNIERQN
;
A
#
# COMPACT_ATOMS: atom_id res chain seq x y z
N GLY A 1 -16.35 -17.12 9.13
CA GLY A 1 -15.35 -17.99 8.48
C GLY A 1 -15.70 -18.44 7.06
N VAL A 2 -16.62 -17.79 6.33
CA VAL A 2 -17.04 -18.25 4.98
C VAL A 2 -15.86 -18.34 4.00
N LEU A 3 -15.04 -17.29 3.92
CA LEU A 3 -13.83 -17.28 3.10
C LEU A 3 -12.81 -18.32 3.58
N THR A 4 -12.65 -18.46 4.90
CA THR A 4 -11.69 -19.36 5.53
C THR A 4 -11.91 -20.82 5.14
N VAL A 5 -13.17 -21.29 5.19
CA VAL A 5 -13.54 -22.66 4.80
C VAL A 5 -13.18 -22.90 3.33
N ASN A 6 -13.58 -22.00 2.43
CA ASN A 6 -13.29 -22.09 1.00
C ASN A 6 -11.77 -22.05 0.67
N LEU A 7 -10.97 -21.39 1.50
CA LEU A 7 -9.52 -21.36 1.32
C LEU A 7 -8.85 -22.67 1.72
N CYS A 8 -9.30 -23.32 2.80
CA CYS A 8 -8.69 -24.54 3.31
C CYS A 8 -8.69 -25.67 2.28
N ASP A 9 -9.66 -25.72 1.37
CA ASP A 9 -9.73 -26.72 0.30
C ASP A 9 -8.69 -26.48 -0.83
N LYS A 10 -8.10 -25.29 -0.89
CA LYS A 10 -7.24 -24.86 -2.02
C LYS A 10 -5.78 -24.69 -1.64
N VAL A 11 -5.44 -24.73 -0.34
CA VAL A 11 -4.10 -24.39 0.13
C VAL A 11 -3.58 -25.38 1.17
N LYS A 12 -2.25 -25.42 1.31
CA LYS A 12 -1.57 -26.31 2.26
C LYS A 12 -1.84 -25.95 3.73
N LYS A 13 -2.00 -24.65 4.03
CA LYS A 13 -2.23 -24.14 5.38
C LYS A 13 -2.91 -22.78 5.35
N VAL A 14 -3.82 -22.54 6.29
CA VAL A 14 -4.46 -21.25 6.56
C VAL A 14 -4.13 -20.82 7.98
N VAL A 15 -3.70 -19.57 8.15
CA VAL A 15 -3.63 -18.92 9.46
C VAL A 15 -4.66 -17.80 9.48
N ALA A 16 -5.74 -18.00 10.21
CA ALA A 16 -6.82 -17.04 10.35
C ALA A 16 -6.58 -16.20 11.60
N VAL A 17 -6.58 -14.87 11.44
CA VAL A 17 -6.42 -13.91 12.55
C VAL A 17 -7.76 -13.20 12.74
N GLU A 18 -8.34 -13.34 13.93
CA GLU A 18 -9.63 -12.73 14.28
C GLU A 18 -9.50 -11.95 15.59
N LYS A 19 -10.00 -10.71 15.59
CA LYS A 19 -9.95 -9.83 16.75
C LYS A 19 -11.19 -9.97 17.63
N ASP A 20 -12.34 -10.25 17.02
CA ASP A 20 -13.60 -10.37 17.74
C ASP A 20 -13.68 -11.71 18.47
N LYS A 21 -13.51 -11.65 19.80
CA LYS A 21 -13.62 -12.80 20.70
C LYS A 21 -14.94 -13.56 20.56
N ASN A 22 -16.02 -12.90 20.14
CA ASN A 22 -17.33 -13.53 20.00
C ASN A 22 -17.41 -14.38 18.72
N LEU A 23 -16.60 -14.06 17.70
CA LEU A 23 -16.53 -14.84 16.47
C LEU A 23 -15.60 -16.04 16.58
N ILE A 24 -14.64 -16.04 17.52
CA ILE A 24 -13.68 -17.14 17.70
C ILE A 24 -14.36 -18.51 17.87
N PRO A 25 -15.33 -18.70 18.79
CA PRO A 25 -16.00 -19.99 18.94
C PRO A 25 -16.75 -20.42 17.67
N ILE A 26 -17.36 -19.46 16.97
CA ILE A 26 -18.12 -19.70 15.74
C ILE A 26 -17.18 -20.16 14.63
N VAL A 27 -16.05 -19.48 14.45
CA VAL A 27 -15.05 -19.87 13.45
C VAL A 27 -14.45 -21.23 13.81
N ALA A 28 -14.13 -21.47 15.09
CA ALA A 28 -13.58 -22.74 15.54
C ALA A 28 -14.52 -23.91 15.24
N ASP A 29 -15.83 -23.79 15.52
CA ASP A 29 -16.81 -24.83 15.20
C ASP A 29 -16.98 -25.02 13.68
N LEU A 30 -17.05 -23.94 12.90
CA LEU A 30 -17.12 -24.01 11.43
C LEU A 30 -15.90 -24.68 10.78
N THR A 31 -14.75 -24.64 11.45
CA THR A 31 -13.49 -25.17 10.92
C THR A 31 -12.96 -26.38 11.68
N LYS A 32 -13.76 -26.99 12.57
CA LYS A 32 -13.31 -28.06 13.48
C LYS A 32 -12.78 -29.30 12.77
N ASP A 33 -13.34 -29.63 11.61
CA ASP A 33 -12.96 -30.80 10.82
C ASP A 33 -11.80 -30.51 9.86
N LEU A 34 -11.36 -29.25 9.76
CA LEU A 34 -10.27 -28.82 8.90
C LEU A 34 -8.92 -28.98 9.62
N LYS A 35 -8.02 -29.77 9.02
CA LYS A 35 -6.73 -30.10 9.64
C LYS A 35 -5.61 -29.09 9.34
N ASN A 36 -5.83 -28.21 8.38
CA ASN A 36 -4.82 -27.29 7.84
C ASN A 36 -5.07 -25.83 8.24
N ILE A 37 -5.81 -25.57 9.31
CA ILE A 37 -6.10 -24.23 9.81
C ILE A 37 -5.46 -23.99 11.19
N CYS A 38 -4.97 -22.78 11.40
CA CYS A 38 -4.65 -22.23 12.72
C CYS A 38 -5.47 -20.96 12.94
N LEU A 39 -6.19 -20.88 14.06
CA LEU A 39 -6.99 -19.71 14.44
C LEU A 39 -6.27 -18.94 15.54
N LEU A 40 -5.95 -17.66 15.29
CA LEU A 40 -5.29 -16.75 16.22
C LEU A 40 -6.28 -15.66 16.63
N GLN A 41 -6.49 -15.50 17.95
CA GLN A 41 -7.28 -14.42 18.50
C GLN A 41 -6.40 -13.19 18.76
N GLU A 42 -6.15 -12.38 17.72
CA GLU A 42 -5.27 -11.22 17.81
C GLU A 42 -5.76 -10.05 16.96
N ASP A 43 -5.25 -8.85 17.28
CA ASP A 43 -5.38 -7.69 16.39
C ASP A 43 -4.31 -7.77 15.30
N VAL A 44 -4.73 -8.04 14.05
CA VAL A 44 -3.80 -8.15 12.91
C VAL A 44 -2.92 -6.92 12.74
N LEU A 45 -3.37 -5.71 13.12
CA LEU A 45 -2.54 -4.51 13.02
C LEU A 45 -1.37 -4.56 14.00
N LYS A 46 -1.54 -5.20 15.17
CA LYS A 46 -0.52 -5.34 16.23
C LYS A 46 0.33 -6.60 16.09
N LEU A 47 -0.11 -7.57 15.30
CA LEU A 47 0.57 -8.84 15.09
C LEU A 47 2.01 -8.66 14.57
N ASN A 48 2.95 -9.39 15.14
CA ASN A 48 4.33 -9.45 14.63
C ASN A 48 4.41 -10.43 13.44
N MET A 49 4.52 -9.89 12.22
CA MET A 49 4.51 -10.69 10.99
C MET A 49 5.75 -11.58 10.86
N GLU A 50 6.90 -11.17 11.39
CA GLU A 50 8.12 -12.00 11.39
C GLU A 50 7.96 -13.22 12.28
N LYS A 51 7.39 -13.01 13.47
CA LYS A 51 7.06 -14.12 14.40
C LYS A 51 6.06 -15.07 13.75
N LEU A 52 4.99 -14.53 13.17
CA LEU A 52 3.98 -15.29 12.44
C LEU A 52 4.61 -16.14 11.32
N LYS A 53 5.50 -15.54 10.51
CA LYS A 53 6.19 -16.27 9.44
C LYS A 53 6.95 -17.46 10.01
N ARG A 54 7.83 -17.23 11.00
CA ARG A 54 8.66 -18.29 11.59
C ARG A 54 7.85 -19.44 12.19
N GLU A 55 6.73 -19.13 12.85
CA GLU A 55 5.91 -20.13 13.53
C GLU A 55 5.05 -20.95 12.57
N TYR A 56 4.52 -20.33 11.51
CA TYR A 56 3.47 -20.95 10.71
C TYR A 56 3.84 -21.24 9.26
N PHE A 57 4.87 -20.61 8.70
CA PHE A 57 5.20 -20.67 7.28
C PHE A 57 6.68 -21.00 7.02
N SER A 58 6.95 -21.89 6.07
CA SER A 58 8.33 -22.26 5.67
C SER A 58 8.91 -21.34 4.57
N GLY A 59 8.15 -20.36 4.11
CA GLY A 59 8.51 -19.50 2.98
C GLY A 59 7.66 -18.24 2.95
N ASN A 60 7.62 -17.57 1.81
CA ASN A 60 6.72 -16.45 1.62
C ASN A 60 5.26 -16.94 1.57
N PHE A 61 4.33 -16.07 1.96
CA PHE A 61 2.91 -16.41 2.07
C PHE A 61 2.05 -15.38 1.34
N LYS A 62 0.75 -15.70 1.22
CA LYS A 62 -0.25 -14.83 0.60
C LYS A 62 -1.19 -14.30 1.67
N VAL A 63 -1.62 -13.05 1.52
CA VAL A 63 -2.63 -12.43 2.38
C VAL A 63 -3.95 -12.40 1.62
N VAL A 64 -5.01 -12.95 2.21
CA VAL A 64 -6.36 -12.88 1.65
C VAL A 64 -7.29 -12.38 2.73
N ALA A 65 -8.03 -11.31 2.48
CA ALA A 65 -8.91 -10.74 3.50
C ALA A 65 -10.12 -10.00 2.90
N ASN A 66 -11.25 -10.18 3.57
CA ASN A 66 -12.34 -9.21 3.54
C ASN A 66 -12.15 -8.25 4.72
N LEU A 67 -11.59 -7.06 4.47
CA LEU A 67 -11.17 -6.17 5.53
C LEU A 67 -12.34 -5.29 6.03
N PRO A 68 -12.48 -5.09 7.35
CA PRO A 68 -13.26 -3.98 7.88
C PRO A 68 -12.73 -2.66 7.32
N TYR A 69 -13.62 -1.83 6.78
CA TYR A 69 -13.20 -0.66 5.99
C TYR A 69 -12.29 0.31 6.75
N TYR A 70 -12.49 0.46 8.06
CA TYR A 70 -11.70 1.38 8.89
C TYR A 70 -10.23 0.97 9.08
N ILE A 71 -9.86 -0.29 8.81
CA ILE A 71 -8.46 -0.76 8.89
C ILE A 71 -7.78 -0.93 7.54
N THR A 72 -8.44 -0.57 6.43
CA THR A 72 -7.93 -0.86 5.08
C THR A 72 -6.55 -0.27 4.84
N SER A 73 -6.40 1.05 4.98
CA SER A 73 -5.13 1.74 4.76
C SER A 73 -4.00 1.25 5.69
N PRO A 74 -4.17 1.16 7.02
CA PRO A 74 -3.10 0.66 7.90
C PRO A 74 -2.75 -0.80 7.60
N MET A 75 -3.71 -1.63 7.17
CA MET A 75 -3.42 -3.01 6.78
C MET A 75 -2.60 -3.08 5.50
N ILE A 76 -2.93 -2.27 4.48
CA ILE A 76 -2.14 -2.18 3.24
C ILE A 76 -0.71 -1.73 3.56
N MET A 77 -0.54 -0.68 4.37
CA MET A 77 0.80 -0.23 4.77
C MET A 77 1.57 -1.29 5.56
N LYS A 78 0.88 -2.07 6.40
CA LYS A 78 1.48 -3.22 7.09
C LYS A 78 1.95 -4.29 6.09
N ILE A 79 1.17 -4.59 5.05
CA ILE A 79 1.56 -5.51 3.98
C ILE A 79 2.81 -5.00 3.26
N ILE A 80 2.83 -3.74 2.83
CA ILE A 80 3.97 -3.13 2.13
C ILE A 80 5.24 -3.13 2.99
N ARG A 81 5.13 -2.84 4.29
CA ARG A 81 6.28 -2.90 5.22
C ARG A 81 6.82 -4.32 5.41
N ASN A 82 5.99 -5.34 5.20
CA ASN A 82 6.37 -6.75 5.31
C ASN A 82 6.44 -7.43 3.93
N ARG A 83 6.70 -6.65 2.87
CA ARG A 83 6.68 -7.12 1.48
C ARG A 83 7.66 -8.24 1.18
N HIS A 84 8.79 -8.28 1.89
CA HIS A 84 9.82 -9.31 1.70
C HIS A 84 9.33 -10.74 2.02
N MET A 85 8.27 -10.88 2.83
CA MET A 85 7.69 -12.16 3.20
C MET A 85 6.32 -12.46 2.58
N ILE A 86 5.73 -11.51 1.85
CA ILE A 86 4.39 -11.64 1.25
C ILE A 86 4.55 -11.69 -0.27
N GLU A 87 3.97 -12.69 -0.94
CA GLU A 87 4.00 -12.77 -2.41
C GLU A 87 2.87 -11.96 -3.04
N ASN A 88 1.66 -12.12 -2.51
CA ASN A 88 0.45 -11.50 -3.03
C ASN A 88 -0.48 -11.14 -1.87
N ALA A 89 -1.17 -10.02 -2.01
CA ALA A 89 -2.33 -9.70 -1.20
C ALA A 89 -3.57 -9.58 -2.09
N VAL A 90 -4.64 -10.28 -1.74
CA VAL A 90 -5.96 -10.19 -2.38
C VAL A 90 -6.94 -9.71 -1.34
N LEU A 91 -7.35 -8.45 -1.45
CA LEU A 91 -8.09 -7.74 -0.42
C LEU A 91 -9.41 -7.26 -0.99
N MET A 92 -10.50 -7.48 -0.26
CA MET A 92 -11.75 -6.78 -0.51
C MET A 92 -11.78 -5.50 0.32
N VAL A 93 -11.98 -4.38 -0.36
CA VAL A 93 -11.95 -3.02 0.20
C VAL A 93 -13.08 -2.19 -0.39
N GLN A 94 -13.32 -0.99 0.15
CA GLN A 94 -14.25 -0.05 -0.49
C GLN A 94 -13.80 0.28 -1.92
N LYS A 95 -14.75 0.41 -2.84
CA LYS A 95 -14.48 0.69 -4.26
C LYS A 95 -13.60 1.92 -4.48
N GLU A 96 -13.83 3.01 -3.76
CA GLU A 96 -12.99 4.21 -3.82
C GLU A 96 -11.53 3.93 -3.41
N VAL A 97 -11.32 3.09 -2.39
CA VAL A 97 -9.97 2.74 -1.94
C VAL A 97 -9.27 1.87 -2.98
N ALA A 98 -9.97 0.91 -3.58
CA ALA A 98 -9.44 0.11 -4.68
C ALA A 98 -9.01 1.00 -5.87
N GLN A 99 -9.86 1.97 -6.26
CA GLN A 99 -9.56 2.94 -7.32
C GLN A 99 -8.31 3.76 -7.00
N ARG A 100 -8.15 4.22 -5.76
CA ARG A 100 -6.95 4.94 -5.33
C ARG A 100 -5.70 4.07 -5.37
N ILE A 101 -5.78 2.79 -5.02
CA ILE A 101 -4.64 1.87 -5.04
C ILE A 101 -4.11 1.70 -6.47
N VAL A 102 -5.01 1.54 -7.45
CA VAL A 102 -4.64 1.25 -8.85
C VAL A 102 -4.56 2.49 -9.74
N ALA A 103 -4.82 3.69 -9.19
CA ALA A 103 -4.87 4.91 -9.97
C ALA A 103 -3.51 5.19 -10.66
N PRO A 104 -3.46 5.45 -11.97
CA PRO A 104 -2.25 5.89 -12.65
C PRO A 104 -2.05 7.41 -12.50
N PRO A 105 -0.83 7.92 -12.77
CA PRO A 105 -0.53 9.35 -12.77
C PRO A 105 -1.53 10.17 -13.59
N GLY A 106 -1.83 11.38 -13.11
CA GLY A 106 -2.74 12.33 -13.75
C GLY A 106 -4.24 12.04 -13.52
N LYS A 107 -4.60 10.96 -12.83
CA LYS A 107 -6.00 10.68 -12.46
C LYS A 107 -6.37 11.29 -11.11
N LYS A 108 -7.64 11.63 -10.95
CA LYS A 108 -8.21 12.24 -9.73
C LYS A 108 -7.90 11.44 -8.46
N ASP A 109 -7.92 10.12 -8.57
CA ASP A 109 -7.71 9.20 -7.44
C ASP A 109 -6.23 8.92 -7.16
N TYR A 110 -5.33 9.38 -8.04
CA TYR A 110 -3.89 9.21 -7.87
C TYR A 110 -3.38 10.05 -6.71
N GLY A 111 -2.62 9.42 -5.82
CA GLY A 111 -2.11 10.08 -4.63
C GLY A 111 -1.04 9.29 -3.90
N ILE A 112 -0.77 9.72 -2.67
CA ILE A 112 0.24 9.11 -1.80
C ILE A 112 -0.01 7.60 -1.63
N LEU A 113 -1.27 7.17 -1.49
CA LEU A 113 -1.60 5.74 -1.38
C LEU A 113 -1.26 4.97 -2.66
N SER A 114 -1.53 5.54 -3.85
CA SER A 114 -1.18 4.94 -5.14
C SER A 114 0.32 4.71 -5.21
N ILE A 115 1.11 5.77 -4.96
CA ILE A 115 2.57 5.71 -5.00
C ILE A 115 3.12 4.75 -3.94
N ALA A 116 2.64 4.82 -2.71
CA ALA A 116 3.13 3.98 -1.62
C ALA A 116 2.90 2.47 -1.84
N VAL A 117 1.88 2.10 -2.62
CA VAL A 117 1.63 0.70 -2.98
C VAL A 117 2.35 0.33 -4.26
N GLN A 118 2.18 1.13 -5.32
CA GLN A 118 2.70 0.85 -6.65
C GLN A 118 4.23 0.89 -6.72
N LEU A 119 4.90 1.63 -5.82
CA LEU A 119 6.36 1.61 -5.70
C LEU A 119 6.91 0.20 -5.43
N PHE A 120 6.13 -0.64 -4.74
CA PHE A 120 6.56 -1.97 -4.30
C PHE A 120 5.75 -3.12 -4.90
N ALA A 121 4.80 -2.82 -5.78
CA ALA A 121 3.82 -3.80 -6.21
C ALA A 121 3.10 -3.47 -7.51
N ASP A 122 2.82 -4.50 -8.30
CA ASP A 122 1.82 -4.42 -9.36
C ASP A 122 0.42 -4.53 -8.75
N THR A 123 -0.47 -3.61 -9.13
CA THR A 123 -1.84 -3.57 -8.61
C THR A 123 -2.89 -3.55 -9.71
N HIS A 124 -3.99 -4.28 -9.49
CA HIS A 124 -5.16 -4.23 -10.35
C HIS A 124 -6.43 -4.61 -9.59
N ILE A 125 -7.56 -4.08 -10.06
CA ILE A 125 -8.89 -4.49 -9.60
C ILE A 125 -9.22 -5.81 -10.28
N VAL A 126 -9.56 -6.82 -9.48
CA VAL A 126 -9.96 -8.16 -9.95
C VAL A 126 -11.43 -8.16 -10.34
N CYS A 127 -12.29 -7.62 -9.46
CA CYS A 127 -13.72 -7.46 -9.71
C CYS A 127 -14.33 -6.44 -8.73
N ASP A 128 -15.50 -5.92 -9.11
CA ASP A 128 -16.37 -5.17 -8.22
C ASP A 128 -17.36 -6.11 -7.51
N VAL A 129 -17.78 -5.74 -6.31
CA VAL A 129 -18.75 -6.49 -5.48
C VAL A 129 -19.83 -5.51 -5.01
N ASP A 130 -21.08 -5.80 -5.41
CA ASP A 130 -22.24 -4.99 -5.04
C ASP A 130 -22.52 -5.10 -3.53
N ARG A 131 -22.87 -3.98 -2.89
CA ARG A 131 -23.22 -3.91 -1.46
C ARG A 131 -24.33 -4.88 -1.03
N THR A 132 -25.22 -5.29 -1.94
CA THR A 132 -26.27 -6.28 -1.68
C THR A 132 -25.73 -7.69 -1.42
N SER A 133 -24.45 -7.94 -1.70
CA SER A 133 -23.75 -9.19 -1.40
C SER A 133 -23.37 -9.34 0.08
N PHE A 134 -23.69 -8.36 0.93
CA PHE A 134 -23.29 -8.30 2.34
C PHE A 134 -24.50 -8.26 3.27
N LEU A 135 -24.31 -8.76 4.49
CA LEU A 135 -25.28 -8.69 5.57
C LEU A 135 -24.63 -8.17 6.87
N PRO A 136 -25.05 -7.00 7.39
CA PRO A 136 -25.91 -6.01 6.73
C PRO A 136 -25.21 -5.35 5.52
N PRO A 137 -25.97 -4.83 4.54
CA PRO A 137 -25.39 -4.13 3.40
C PRO A 137 -24.61 -2.87 3.82
N PRO A 138 -23.37 -2.64 3.33
CA PRO A 138 -22.67 -1.39 3.54
C PRO A 138 -23.30 -0.24 2.73
N ARG A 139 -22.89 0.99 3.04
CA ARG A 139 -23.35 2.21 2.33
C ARG A 139 -22.75 2.38 0.93
N VAL A 140 -21.64 1.69 0.65
CA VAL A 140 -20.86 1.81 -0.58
C VAL A 140 -20.49 0.43 -1.09
N ASP A 141 -20.26 0.33 -2.39
CA ASP A 141 -19.78 -0.90 -3.02
C ASP A 141 -18.33 -1.21 -2.65
N SER A 142 -17.95 -2.47 -2.85
CA SER A 142 -16.60 -2.96 -2.65
C SER A 142 -15.94 -3.31 -3.98
N SER A 143 -14.62 -3.44 -3.95
CA SER A 143 -13.87 -4.09 -5.02
C SER A 143 -12.83 -5.03 -4.41
N VAL A 144 -12.53 -6.10 -5.13
CA VAL A 144 -11.40 -6.98 -4.82
C VAL A 144 -10.18 -6.46 -5.57
N VAL A 145 -9.14 -6.10 -4.82
CA VAL A 145 -7.85 -5.65 -5.36
C VAL A 145 -6.80 -6.73 -5.16
N LYS A 146 -6.00 -6.99 -6.20
CA LYS A 146 -4.80 -7.81 -6.11
C LYS A 146 -3.58 -6.90 -6.11
N ILE A 147 -2.69 -7.13 -5.15
CA ILE A 147 -1.41 -6.47 -4.96
C ILE A 147 -0.34 -7.55 -5.05
N SER A 148 0.45 -7.55 -6.12
CA SER A 148 1.52 -8.53 -6.36
C SER A 148 2.84 -7.88 -5.97
N LEU A 149 3.47 -8.36 -4.89
CA LEU A 149 4.68 -7.72 -4.37
C LEU A 149 5.88 -8.19 -5.19
N GLU A 150 6.28 -7.36 -6.16
CA GLU A 150 7.39 -7.64 -7.07
C GLU A 150 8.72 -7.29 -6.38
N LYS A 151 9.73 -8.15 -6.58
CA LYS A 151 11.09 -7.93 -6.09
C LYS A 151 11.94 -7.30 -7.20
N ASN A 152 11.67 -6.06 -7.59
CA ASN A 152 12.59 -5.34 -8.45
C ASN A 152 13.32 -4.24 -7.67
N PRO A 153 14.50 -4.55 -7.07
CA PRO A 153 15.26 -3.57 -6.29
C PRO A 153 15.76 -2.40 -7.15
N ASP A 154 15.96 -2.60 -8.45
CA ASP A 154 16.52 -1.58 -9.35
C ASP A 154 15.55 -0.41 -9.60
N LYS A 155 14.27 -0.58 -9.24
CA LYS A 155 13.23 0.44 -9.34
C LYS A 155 12.93 1.16 -8.02
N LEU A 156 13.68 0.87 -6.95
CA LEU A 156 13.46 1.52 -5.66
C LEU A 156 14.32 2.78 -5.49
N PRO A 157 13.82 3.82 -4.80
CA PRO A 157 14.62 4.99 -4.48
C PRO A 157 15.78 4.60 -3.55
N GLU A 158 16.93 5.21 -3.79
CA GLU A 158 18.11 5.04 -2.94
C GLU A 158 17.85 5.53 -1.50
N ASP A 159 17.07 6.61 -1.36
CA ASP A 159 16.63 7.16 -0.08
C ASP A 159 15.09 7.16 -0.04
N GLU A 160 14.52 6.07 0.50
CA GLU A 160 13.07 5.92 0.65
C GLU A 160 12.47 7.04 1.53
N GLU A 161 13.19 7.53 2.54
CA GLU A 161 12.69 8.56 3.46
C GLU A 161 12.56 9.91 2.73
N LEU A 162 13.61 10.33 2.02
CA LEU A 162 13.55 11.54 1.21
C LEU A 162 12.50 11.43 0.11
N PHE A 163 12.41 10.28 -0.57
CA PHE A 163 11.40 10.04 -1.60
C PHE A 163 9.98 10.28 -1.07
N PHE A 164 9.61 9.69 0.07
CA PHE A 164 8.28 9.88 0.63
C PHE A 164 8.05 11.32 1.11
N LYS A 165 9.06 12.01 1.64
CA LYS A 165 8.94 13.45 1.96
C LYS A 165 8.68 14.31 0.73
N VAL A 166 9.34 14.03 -0.40
CA VAL A 166 9.10 14.72 -1.67
C VAL A 166 7.68 14.48 -2.18
N VAL A 167 7.23 13.22 -2.15
CA VAL A 167 5.85 12.84 -2.53
C VAL A 167 4.83 13.55 -1.63
N GLU A 168 4.99 13.49 -0.31
CA GLU A 168 4.12 14.16 0.66
C GLU A 168 4.06 15.67 0.43
N ALA A 169 5.20 16.32 0.20
CA ALA A 169 5.25 17.75 -0.11
C ALA A 169 4.50 18.07 -1.43
N ALA A 170 4.66 17.25 -2.46
CA ALA A 170 3.98 17.44 -3.74
C ALA A 170 2.45 17.32 -3.64
N PHE A 171 1.94 16.40 -2.80
CA PHE A 171 0.50 16.18 -2.60
C PHE A 171 -0.12 17.07 -1.51
N SER A 172 0.69 17.77 -0.70
CA SER A 172 0.20 18.70 0.33
C SER A 172 -0.58 19.89 -0.25
N GLN A 173 -0.29 20.26 -1.50
CA GLN A 173 -0.95 21.35 -2.20
C GLN A 173 -1.39 20.92 -3.61
N ARG A 174 -2.31 19.95 -3.73
CA ARG A 174 -2.75 19.33 -5.01
C ARG A 174 -3.07 20.29 -6.17
N ARG A 175 -3.56 21.50 -5.89
CA ARG A 175 -3.93 22.50 -6.93
C ARG A 175 -2.76 23.39 -7.37
N LYS A 176 -1.60 23.31 -6.72
CA LYS A 176 -0.40 24.09 -7.02
C LYS A 176 0.54 23.30 -7.92
N THR A 177 1.43 24.03 -8.59
CA THR A 177 2.50 23.44 -9.40
C THR A 177 3.51 22.71 -8.51
N ILE A 178 4.23 21.72 -9.04
CA ILE A 178 5.20 20.90 -8.32
C ILE A 178 6.27 21.78 -7.66
N ARG A 179 6.77 22.78 -8.39
CA ARG A 179 7.73 23.76 -7.85
C ARG A 179 7.19 24.47 -6.61
N ASN A 180 5.94 24.94 -6.67
CA ASN A 180 5.32 25.66 -5.56
C ASN A 180 5.03 24.73 -4.37
N SER A 181 4.55 23.52 -4.63
CA SER A 181 4.30 22.53 -3.59
C SER A 181 5.59 22.16 -2.85
N LEU A 182 6.68 21.86 -3.57
CA LEU A 182 7.97 21.53 -2.97
C LEU A 182 8.55 22.72 -2.18
N LYS A 183 8.57 23.91 -2.79
CA LYS A 183 9.02 25.15 -2.12
C LYS A 183 8.28 25.41 -0.81
N ASN A 184 6.97 25.13 -0.75
CA ASN A 184 6.13 25.45 0.41
C ASN A 184 6.02 24.32 1.44
N CYS A 185 6.26 23.08 1.05
CA CYS A 185 5.95 21.93 1.89
C CYS A 185 7.15 21.01 2.14
N LEU A 186 8.19 21.02 1.29
CA LEU A 186 9.40 20.25 1.54
C LEU A 186 10.30 21.01 2.53
N ARG A 187 10.10 20.73 3.82
CA ARG A 187 10.83 21.37 4.92
C ARG A 187 11.98 20.47 5.37
N LEU A 188 13.10 20.56 4.67
CA LEU A 188 14.33 19.85 4.99
C LEU A 188 15.51 20.83 5.09
N PRO A 189 16.48 20.59 5.99
CA PRO A 189 17.71 21.38 6.03
C PRO A 189 18.39 21.39 4.66
N LYS A 190 18.99 22.52 4.28
CA LYS A 190 19.75 22.71 3.04
C LYS A 190 18.96 22.59 1.73
N VAL A 191 17.64 22.33 1.77
CA VAL A 191 16.78 22.43 0.59
C VAL A 191 16.46 23.91 0.34
N THR A 192 17.15 24.51 -0.63
CA THR A 192 16.91 25.89 -1.09
C THR A 192 16.10 25.89 -2.39
N GLU A 193 15.59 27.05 -2.81
CA GLU A 193 14.91 27.17 -4.11
C GLU A 193 15.85 26.79 -5.28
N ASP A 194 17.13 27.15 -5.21
CA ASP A 194 18.14 26.78 -6.21
C ASP A 194 18.33 25.26 -6.31
N VAL A 195 18.32 24.54 -5.17
CA VAL A 195 18.37 23.07 -5.16
C VAL A 195 17.17 22.47 -5.90
N LEU A 196 15.97 22.99 -5.63
CA LEU A 196 14.73 22.50 -6.24
C LEU A 196 14.69 22.80 -7.75
N ASP A 197 15.05 24.02 -8.15
CA ASP A 197 15.04 24.45 -9.55
C ASP A 197 16.06 23.65 -10.37
N LYS A 198 17.27 23.41 -9.83
CA LYS A 198 18.26 22.53 -10.46
C LYS A 198 17.79 21.09 -10.58
N ALA A 199 17.16 20.54 -9.54
CA ALA A 199 16.67 19.16 -9.56
C ALA A 199 15.54 18.97 -10.58
N LEU A 200 14.61 19.91 -10.68
CA LEU A 200 13.55 19.90 -11.69
C LEU A 200 14.13 19.99 -13.11
N TYR A 201 15.12 20.87 -13.32
CA TYR A 201 15.80 21.00 -14.61
C TYR A 201 16.56 19.72 -15.01
N GLN A 202 17.31 19.12 -14.09
CA GLN A 202 18.08 17.89 -14.33
C GLN A 202 17.21 16.67 -14.62
N THR A 203 15.95 16.68 -14.21
CA THR A 203 14.99 15.59 -14.39
C THR A 203 14.02 15.83 -15.56
N ASP A 204 14.16 16.93 -16.29
CA ASP A 204 13.25 17.35 -17.37
C ASP A 204 11.77 17.42 -16.93
N ILE A 205 11.55 17.76 -15.65
CA ILE A 205 10.20 17.92 -15.09
C ILE A 205 9.80 19.39 -15.21
N ASP A 206 8.79 19.68 -16.03
CA ASP A 206 8.19 21.02 -16.13
C ASP A 206 7.76 21.53 -14.73
N PRO A 207 8.35 22.63 -14.23
CA PRO A 207 8.03 23.22 -12.93
C PRO A 207 6.55 23.63 -12.77
N MET A 208 5.82 23.80 -13.88
CA MET A 208 4.40 24.18 -13.93
C MET A 208 3.44 22.99 -13.82
N ARG A 209 3.92 21.75 -14.01
CA ARG A 209 3.10 20.54 -13.79
C ARG A 209 2.62 20.47 -12.35
N ARG A 210 1.52 19.75 -12.12
CA ARG A 210 1.05 19.42 -10.75
C ARG A 210 1.67 18.11 -10.30
N GLY A 211 1.89 17.96 -8.99
CA GLY A 211 2.46 16.73 -8.41
C GLY A 211 1.68 15.47 -8.80
N GLU A 212 0.34 15.56 -8.86
CA GLU A 212 -0.50 14.43 -9.27
C GLU A 212 -0.27 13.93 -10.71
N THR A 213 0.49 14.66 -11.53
CA THR A 213 0.83 14.26 -12.90
C THR A 213 2.16 13.53 -13.01
N LEU A 214 2.95 13.48 -11.94
CA LEU A 214 4.27 12.82 -11.94
C LEU A 214 4.12 11.31 -11.73
N SER A 215 4.85 10.55 -12.55
CA SER A 215 5.10 9.12 -12.39
C SER A 215 5.99 8.83 -11.18
N ILE A 216 6.02 7.56 -10.76
CA ILE A 216 6.84 7.11 -9.63
C ILE A 216 8.31 7.26 -9.99
N GLU A 217 8.68 6.95 -11.22
CA GLU A 217 10.03 7.09 -11.78
C GLU A 217 10.49 8.55 -11.75
N GLU A 218 9.64 9.49 -12.15
CA GLU A 218 9.92 10.93 -12.03
C GLU A 218 10.13 11.35 -10.58
N TYR A 219 9.34 10.82 -9.63
CA TYR A 219 9.54 11.09 -8.21
C TYR A 219 10.85 10.52 -7.66
N ILE A 220 11.26 9.33 -8.09
CA ILE A 220 12.54 8.72 -7.72
C ILE A 220 13.70 9.60 -8.21
N LEU A 221 13.69 9.96 -9.49
CA LEU A 221 14.74 10.79 -10.09
C LEU A 221 14.79 12.18 -9.44
N LEU A 222 13.63 12.76 -9.13
CA LEU A 222 13.54 14.06 -8.47
C LEU A 222 14.13 14.01 -7.05
N ALA A 223 13.79 12.99 -6.26
CA ALA A 223 14.35 12.82 -4.93
C ALA A 223 15.87 12.62 -4.96
N GLN A 224 16.37 11.80 -5.90
CA GLN A 224 17.81 11.59 -6.10
C GLN A 224 18.54 12.89 -6.45
N ASN A 225 18.01 13.69 -7.39
CA ASN A 225 18.65 14.94 -7.78
C ASN A 225 18.57 16.02 -6.68
N ILE A 226 17.50 16.03 -5.87
CA ILE A 226 17.44 16.88 -4.67
C ILE A 226 18.58 16.51 -3.71
N LYS A 227 18.75 15.22 -3.39
CA LYS A 227 19.83 14.74 -2.51
C LYS A 227 21.21 15.16 -3.03
N HIS A 228 21.49 14.87 -4.30
CA HIS A 228 22.77 15.18 -4.94
C HIS A 228 23.09 16.68 -4.94
N ASN A 229 22.10 17.53 -5.19
CA ASN A 229 22.29 18.98 -5.18
C ASN A 229 22.48 19.54 -3.75
N ILE A 230 21.91 18.90 -2.72
CA ILE A 230 22.20 19.23 -1.31
C ILE A 230 23.65 18.87 -0.96
N GLU A 231 24.13 17.71 -1.42
CA GLU A 231 25.48 17.21 -1.13
C GLU A 231 26.56 18.09 -1.76
N ARG A 232 26.37 18.52 -3.02
CA ARG A 232 27.29 19.41 -3.76
C ARG A 232 27.39 20.85 -3.24
N GLN A 233 26.48 21.28 -2.36
CA GLN A 233 26.58 22.59 -1.70
C GLN A 233 27.49 22.56 -0.46
N ASN A 234 27.97 21.39 -0.05
CA ASN A 234 28.97 21.23 1.02
C ASN A 234 30.37 21.06 0.43
#